data_AF-A0A084JHX5-F1
#
_entry.id   AF-A0A084JHX5-F1
#
_cell.length_a   1.000
_cell.length_b   1.000
_cell.length_c   1.000
_cell.angle_alpha   90.00
_cell.angle_beta   90.00
_cell.angle_gamma   90.00
#
_symmetry.space_group_name_H-M   'P 1'
#
loop_
_entity.id
_entity.type
_entity.pdbx_description
1 polymer ?
#
loop_
_entity_poly.entity_id
_entity_poly.type
_entity_poly.pdbx_seq_one_letter_code
_entity_poly.pdbx_strand_id
1 'polypeptide(L)'
;MMQKYFKTQKLAAGIYTGIVIIVFFYTLCFMTEYKDLFGLKLTQNDQISFFHDYILQIFNKQIFTFAVFGILVILLSFLLEIFGKIPDKFALIIMELSLLLCCACSAYALFNLQAIESYYAGLDFQYLRLESASDYKPHFATFRIGLGIYISHILCCAFYIVAIGRSHFKFQKNQKKRSTRNG
;
A
#
# COMPACT_ATOMS: atom_id res chain seq x y z
N MET A 1 -8.21 -30.99 -8.92
CA MET A 1 -7.74 -30.41 -7.63
C MET A 1 -6.64 -29.34 -7.83
N MET A 2 -5.56 -29.62 -8.58
CA MET A 2 -4.47 -28.67 -8.88
C MET A 2 -4.94 -27.34 -9.48
N GLN A 3 -5.87 -27.44 -10.44
CA GLN A 3 -6.43 -26.29 -11.16
C GLN A 3 -7.14 -25.29 -10.25
N LYS A 4 -7.73 -25.74 -9.13
CA LYS A 4 -8.42 -24.85 -8.17
C LYS A 4 -7.42 -23.96 -7.44
N TYR A 5 -6.31 -24.52 -6.96
CA TYR A 5 -5.26 -23.75 -6.26
C TYR A 5 -4.57 -22.75 -7.17
N PHE A 6 -4.29 -23.15 -8.42
CA PHE A 6 -3.72 -22.25 -9.41
C PHE A 6 -4.68 -21.11 -9.78
N LYS A 7 -5.99 -21.39 -9.90
CA LYS A 7 -7.01 -20.35 -10.07
C LYS A 7 -7.05 -19.38 -8.87
N THR A 8 -6.94 -19.89 -7.64
CA THR A 8 -6.89 -19.05 -6.43
C THR A 8 -5.64 -18.18 -6.37
N GLN A 9 -4.48 -18.71 -6.75
CA GLN A 9 -3.23 -17.95 -6.86
C GLN A 9 -3.37 -16.80 -7.87
N LYS A 10 -3.90 -17.08 -9.07
CA LYS A 10 -4.17 -16.06 -10.09
C LYS A 10 -5.12 -14.97 -9.60
N LEU A 11 -6.19 -15.38 -8.94
CA LEU A 11 -7.16 -14.45 -8.36
C LEU A 11 -6.49 -13.55 -7.32
N ALA A 12 -5.70 -14.13 -6.43
CA ALA A 12 -4.98 -13.37 -5.41
C ALA A 12 -3.98 -12.37 -6.02
N ALA A 13 -3.25 -12.78 -7.05
CA ALA A 13 -2.34 -11.89 -7.78
C ALA A 13 -3.08 -10.75 -8.48
N GLY A 14 -4.25 -11.02 -9.08
CA GLY A 14 -5.11 -9.99 -9.68
C GLY A 14 -5.67 -9.00 -8.65
N ILE A 15 -6.15 -9.50 -7.50
CA ILE A 15 -6.62 -8.66 -6.40
C ILE A 15 -5.48 -7.79 -5.86
N TYR A 16 -4.30 -8.38 -5.64
CA TYR A 16 -3.10 -7.66 -5.22
C TYR A 16 -2.74 -6.54 -6.20
N THR A 17 -2.78 -6.82 -7.51
CA THR A 17 -2.52 -5.83 -8.56
C THR A 17 -3.49 -4.64 -8.45
N GLY A 18 -4.79 -4.92 -8.30
CA GLY A 18 -5.81 -3.88 -8.17
C GLY A 18 -5.59 -2.99 -6.94
N ILE A 19 -5.30 -3.57 -5.78
CA ILE A 19 -5.12 -2.78 -4.56
C ILE A 19 -3.83 -1.96 -4.57
N VAL A 20 -2.74 -2.45 -5.17
CA VAL A 20 -1.49 -1.66 -5.31
C VAL A 20 -1.71 -0.44 -6.20
N ILE A 21 -2.49 -0.58 -7.28
CA ILE A 21 -2.85 0.55 -8.14
C ILE A 21 -3.66 1.59 -7.35
N ILE A 22 -4.62 1.15 -6.54
CA ILE A 22 -5.39 2.05 -5.66
C ILE A 22 -4.47 2.76 -4.66
N VAL A 23 -3.55 2.03 -4.02
CA VAL A 23 -2.55 2.60 -3.10
C VAL A 23 -1.71 3.66 -3.83
N PHE A 24 -1.24 3.37 -5.04
CA PHE A 24 -0.44 4.32 -5.83
C PHE A 24 -1.21 5.60 -6.16
N PHE A 25 -2.46 5.52 -6.60
CA PHE A 25 -3.25 6.74 -6.84
C PHE A 25 -3.53 7.51 -5.55
N TYR A 26 -3.76 6.80 -4.44
CA TYR A 26 -3.98 7.44 -3.15
C TYR A 26 -2.77 8.25 -2.67
N THR A 27 -1.53 7.78 -2.91
CA THR A 27 -0.34 8.57 -2.50
C THR A 27 -0.24 9.89 -3.26
N LEU A 28 -0.73 9.97 -4.50
CA LEU A 28 -0.73 11.23 -5.26
C LEU A 28 -1.63 12.32 -4.62
N CYS A 29 -2.60 11.95 -3.79
CA CYS A 29 -3.50 12.90 -3.12
C CYS A 29 -2.77 13.84 -2.14
N PHE A 30 -1.56 13.51 -1.68
CA PHE A 30 -0.80 14.32 -0.71
C PHE A 30 0.30 15.18 -1.34
N MET A 31 0.39 15.26 -2.67
CA MET A 31 1.39 16.06 -3.39
C MET A 31 1.10 17.58 -3.43
N THR A 32 0.30 18.11 -2.51
CA THR A 32 -0.03 19.54 -2.47
C THR A 32 0.76 20.27 -1.38
N GLU A 33 1.49 21.32 -1.77
CA GLU A 33 2.22 22.20 -0.84
C GLU A 33 1.31 23.28 -0.26
N TYR A 34 1.72 23.90 0.86
CA TYR A 34 0.95 24.94 1.52
C TYR A 34 0.63 26.12 0.60
N LYS A 35 1.63 26.57 -0.16
CA LYS A 35 1.52 27.70 -1.08
C LYS A 35 0.47 27.45 -2.17
N ASP A 36 0.34 26.22 -2.63
CA ASP A 36 -0.64 25.86 -3.65
C ASP A 36 -2.07 25.81 -3.09
N LEU A 37 -2.20 25.55 -1.78
CA LEU A 37 -3.49 25.47 -1.08
C LEU A 37 -3.99 26.82 -0.56
N PHE A 38 -3.10 27.66 -0.04
CA PHE A 38 -3.45 28.87 0.72
C PHE A 38 -2.76 30.15 0.24
N GLY A 39 -1.80 30.04 -0.69
CA GLY A 39 -1.14 31.19 -1.29
C GLY A 39 -0.08 31.82 -0.39
N LEU A 40 -0.42 32.93 0.28
CA LEU A 40 0.52 33.68 1.12
C LEU A 40 0.77 32.94 2.44
N LYS A 41 1.97 33.08 3.01
CA LYS A 41 2.35 32.47 4.28
C LYS A 41 2.51 33.56 5.35
N LEU A 42 1.49 33.75 6.17
CA LEU A 42 1.52 34.59 7.36
C LEU A 42 2.12 33.83 8.55
N THR A 43 2.79 34.55 9.42
CA THR A 43 3.45 34.00 10.62
C THR A 43 2.46 33.33 11.58
N GLN A 44 1.21 33.78 11.59
CA GLN A 44 0.14 33.15 12.39
C GLN A 44 -0.22 31.73 11.90
N ASN A 45 0.10 31.39 10.64
CA ASN A 45 -0.17 30.09 10.05
C ASN A 45 1.09 29.21 9.91
N ASP A 46 2.21 29.58 10.57
CA ASP A 46 3.48 28.85 10.47
C ASP A 46 3.35 27.37 10.83
N GLN A 47 2.47 27.02 11.79
CA GLN A 47 2.20 25.62 12.14
C GLN A 47 1.52 24.84 11.01
N ILE A 48 0.61 25.48 10.27
CA ILE A 48 -0.11 24.86 9.15
C ILE A 48 0.83 24.70 7.95
N SER A 49 1.65 25.71 7.66
CA SER A 49 2.69 25.57 6.63
C SER A 49 3.72 24.52 7.00
N PHE A 50 4.17 24.46 8.26
CA PHE A 50 5.06 23.40 8.72
C PHE A 50 4.42 22.01 8.53
N PHE A 51 3.14 21.87 8.83
CA PHE A 51 2.43 20.62 8.57
C PHE A 51 2.44 20.24 7.09
N HIS A 52 1.98 21.13 6.20
CA HIS A 52 1.81 20.83 4.78
C HIS A 52 3.15 20.67 4.05
N ASP A 53 4.15 21.51 4.35
CA ASP A 53 5.41 21.56 3.61
C ASP A 53 6.44 20.57 4.15
N TYR A 54 6.37 20.22 5.44
CA TYR A 54 7.35 19.35 6.09
C TYR A 54 6.77 17.99 6.47
N ILE A 55 5.82 17.96 7.41
CA ILE A 55 5.29 16.68 7.95
C ILE A 55 4.62 15.87 6.84
N LEU A 56 3.70 16.50 6.12
CA LEU A 56 2.91 15.83 5.10
C LEU A 56 3.77 15.44 3.89
N GLN A 57 4.70 16.29 3.45
CA GLN A 57 5.58 15.97 2.32
C GLN A 57 6.60 14.86 2.63
N ILE A 58 7.15 14.81 3.85
CA ILE A 58 8.03 13.70 4.25
C ILE A 58 7.26 12.39 4.21
N PHE A 59 6.08 12.37 4.82
CA PHE A 59 5.22 11.19 4.81
C PHE A 59 4.82 10.80 3.38
N ASN A 60 4.41 11.76 2.56
CA ASN A 60 4.03 11.56 1.16
C ASN A 60 5.16 10.89 0.36
N LYS A 61 6.40 11.39 0.47
CA LYS A 61 7.58 10.80 -0.20
C LYS A 61 7.83 9.36 0.22
N GLN A 62 7.65 9.04 1.50
CA GLN A 62 7.82 7.68 2.02
C GLN A 62 6.74 6.74 1.48
N ILE A 63 5.46 7.11 1.59
CA ILE A 63 4.37 6.26 1.09
C ILE A 63 4.40 6.11 -0.43
N PHE A 64 4.84 7.15 -1.16
CA PHE A 64 5.05 7.06 -2.60
C PHE A 64 6.13 6.04 -2.95
N THR A 65 7.26 6.07 -2.23
CA THR A 65 8.34 5.08 -2.40
C THR A 65 7.82 3.65 -2.15
N PHE A 66 6.98 3.46 -1.12
CA PHE A 66 6.37 2.17 -0.83
C PHE A 66 5.37 1.72 -1.91
N ALA A 67 4.60 2.66 -2.48
CA ALA A 67 3.69 2.36 -3.58
C ALA A 67 4.46 1.93 -4.84
N VAL A 68 5.57 2.61 -5.17
CA VAL A 68 6.48 2.22 -6.26
C VAL A 68 7.04 0.82 -6.01
N PHE A 69 7.46 0.51 -4.77
CA PHE A 69 7.88 -0.84 -4.43
C PHE A 69 6.77 -1.87 -4.68
N GLY A 70 5.51 -1.59 -4.32
CA GLY A 70 4.37 -2.45 -4.65
C GLY A 70 4.21 -2.70 -6.16
N ILE A 71 4.42 -1.69 -6.99
CA ILE A 71 4.43 -1.83 -8.45
C ILE A 71 5.57 -2.75 -8.92
N LEU A 72 6.76 -2.63 -8.32
CA LEU A 72 7.88 -3.54 -8.61
C LEU A 72 7.53 -5.00 -8.27
N VAL A 73 6.77 -5.26 -7.20
CA VAL A 73 6.32 -6.62 -6.84
C VAL A 73 5.33 -7.18 -7.87
N ILE A 74 4.49 -6.34 -8.49
CA ILE A 74 3.66 -6.76 -9.62
C ILE A 74 4.54 -7.18 -10.79
N LEU A 75 5.52 -6.35 -11.18
CA LEU A 75 6.45 -6.68 -12.27
C LEU A 75 7.21 -7.98 -11.98
N LEU A 76 7.68 -8.16 -10.75
CA LEU A 76 8.33 -9.38 -10.29
C LEU A 76 7.41 -10.60 -10.37
N SER A 77 6.11 -10.45 -10.06
CA SER A 77 5.12 -11.51 -10.23
C SER A 77 4.96 -11.95 -11.68
N PHE A 78 5.07 -11.01 -12.64
CA PHE A 78 5.07 -11.32 -14.07
C PHE A 78 6.35 -12.02 -14.50
N LEU A 79 7.52 -11.51 -14.09
CA LEU A 79 8.83 -12.07 -14.43
C LEU A 79 9.01 -13.50 -13.89
N LEU A 80 8.47 -13.78 -12.70
CA LEU A 80 8.47 -15.11 -12.09
C LEU A 80 7.35 -16.02 -12.64
N GLU A 81 6.59 -15.54 -13.62
CA GLU A 81 5.48 -16.24 -14.27
C GLU A 81 4.43 -16.78 -13.28
N ILE A 82 4.13 -16.04 -12.21
CA ILE A 82 3.16 -16.45 -11.18
C ILE A 82 1.75 -16.61 -11.77
N PHE A 83 1.45 -15.92 -12.88
CA PHE A 83 0.22 -16.12 -13.65
C PHE A 83 0.29 -17.29 -14.65
N GLY A 84 1.47 -17.80 -14.98
CA GLY A 84 1.65 -18.87 -15.96
C GLY A 84 1.75 -20.25 -15.33
N LYS A 85 2.43 -20.36 -14.19
CA LYS A 85 2.78 -21.63 -13.56
C LYS A 85 2.72 -21.59 -12.03
N ILE A 86 2.82 -22.77 -11.42
CA ILE A 86 2.99 -22.90 -9.98
C ILE A 86 4.42 -22.42 -9.65
N PRO A 87 4.60 -21.52 -8.66
CA PRO A 87 5.93 -21.00 -8.33
C PRO A 87 6.85 -22.13 -7.89
N ASP A 88 8.10 -22.07 -8.33
CA ASP A 88 9.17 -22.88 -7.76
C ASP A 88 9.59 -22.34 -6.38
N LYS A 89 10.55 -22.99 -5.73
CA LYS A 89 10.98 -22.61 -4.37
C LYS A 89 11.60 -21.20 -4.36
N PHE A 90 12.33 -20.82 -5.40
CA PHE A 90 12.96 -19.51 -5.50
C PHE A 90 11.91 -18.42 -5.66
N ALA A 91 11.02 -18.58 -6.63
CA ALA A 91 9.91 -17.65 -6.87
C ALA A 91 9.00 -17.51 -5.64
N LEU A 92 8.74 -18.62 -4.92
CA LEU A 92 7.96 -18.59 -3.69
C LEU A 92 8.64 -17.70 -2.62
N ILE A 93 9.91 -17.95 -2.33
CA ILE A 93 10.65 -17.21 -1.28
C ILE A 93 10.69 -15.71 -1.61
N ILE A 94 11.03 -15.38 -2.86
CA ILE A 94 11.10 -13.99 -3.32
C ILE A 94 9.74 -13.30 -3.17
N MET A 95 8.67 -13.94 -3.64
CA MET A 95 7.32 -13.38 -3.55
C MET A 95 6.83 -13.22 -2.10
N GLU A 96 7.04 -14.22 -1.24
CA GLU A 96 6.64 -14.14 0.17
C GLU A 96 7.39 -13.02 0.89
N LEU A 97 8.70 -12.88 0.70
CA LEU A 97 9.49 -11.79 1.30
C LEU A 97 9.04 -10.42 0.81
N SER A 98 8.82 -10.26 -0.50
CA SER A 98 8.31 -9.01 -1.07
C SER A 98 6.94 -8.63 -0.52
N LEU A 99 6.01 -9.60 -0.42
CA LEU A 99 4.66 -9.36 0.12
C LEU A 99 4.68 -9.05 1.63
N LEU A 100 5.56 -9.69 2.40
CA LEU A 100 5.78 -9.36 3.81
C LEU A 100 6.32 -7.94 3.98
N LEU A 101 7.24 -7.51 3.12
CA LEU A 101 7.73 -6.13 3.11
C LEU A 101 6.61 -5.16 2.74
N CYS A 102 5.75 -5.47 1.77
CA CYS A 102 4.57 -4.67 1.46
C CYS A 102 3.60 -4.55 2.66
N CYS A 103 3.40 -5.62 3.42
CA CYS A 103 2.64 -5.57 4.67
C CYS A 103 3.28 -4.61 5.69
N ALA A 104 4.61 -4.71 5.90
CA ALA A 104 5.33 -3.85 6.83
C ALA A 104 5.26 -2.37 6.43
N CYS A 105 5.47 -2.06 5.14
CA CYS A 105 5.32 -0.70 4.61
C CYS A 105 3.89 -0.15 4.81
N SER A 106 2.87 -1.00 4.63
CA SER A 106 1.47 -0.60 4.82
C SER A 106 1.12 -0.38 6.28
N ALA A 107 1.65 -1.22 7.17
CA ALA A 107 1.49 -1.04 8.61
C ALA A 107 2.17 0.27 9.07
N TYR A 108 3.38 0.55 8.58
CA TYR A 108 4.05 1.83 8.80
C TYR A 108 3.19 2.99 8.33
N ALA A 109 2.67 2.94 7.10
CA ALA A 109 1.82 4.00 6.57
C ALA A 109 0.57 4.21 7.43
N LEU A 110 -0.05 3.12 7.90
CA LEU A 110 -1.24 3.16 8.75
C LEU A 110 -0.98 3.85 10.09
N PHE A 111 0.10 3.49 10.80
CA PHE A 111 0.43 4.11 12.09
C PHE A 111 0.78 5.60 11.94
N ASN A 112 1.56 5.94 10.91
CA ASN A 112 1.95 7.33 10.67
C ASN A 112 0.75 8.17 10.20
N LEU A 113 -0.15 7.62 9.39
CA LEU A 113 -1.35 8.33 8.95
C LEU A 113 -2.25 8.70 10.13
N GLN A 114 -2.41 7.83 11.12
CA GLN A 114 -3.15 8.12 12.36
C GLN A 114 -2.50 9.23 13.19
N ALA A 115 -1.17 9.22 13.29
CA ALA A 115 -0.42 10.26 13.99
C ALA A 115 -0.54 11.62 13.28
N ILE A 116 -0.46 11.63 11.95
CA ILE A 116 -0.61 12.82 11.10
C ILE A 116 -2.03 13.37 11.19
N GLU A 117 -3.07 12.52 11.16
CA GLU A 117 -4.46 12.94 11.35
C GLU A 117 -4.66 13.61 12.72
N SER A 118 -4.06 13.02 13.77
CA SER A 118 -4.13 13.57 15.14
C SER A 118 -3.42 14.92 15.25
N TYR A 119 -2.27 15.08 14.60
CA TYR A 119 -1.57 16.35 14.54
C TYR A 119 -2.38 17.40 13.78
N TYR A 120 -2.93 17.02 12.62
CA TYR A 120 -3.78 17.89 11.79
C TYR A 120 -5.04 18.36 12.53
N ALA A 121 -5.63 17.50 13.37
CA ALA A 121 -6.77 17.84 14.21
C ALA A 121 -6.45 18.90 15.29
N GLY A 122 -5.19 19.01 15.69
CA GLY A 122 -4.72 20.00 16.67
C GLY A 122 -4.34 21.36 16.08
N LEU A 123 -4.35 21.52 14.75
CA LEU A 123 -4.00 22.77 14.09
C LEU A 123 -5.13 23.80 14.18
N ASP A 124 -4.77 25.06 14.44
CA ASP A 124 -5.70 26.19 14.45
C ASP A 124 -5.79 26.84 13.07
N PHE A 125 -6.88 26.58 12.37
CA PHE A 125 -7.15 27.12 11.02
C PHE A 125 -7.84 28.49 11.02
N GLN A 126 -8.09 29.11 12.18
CA GLN A 126 -8.85 30.37 12.27
C GLN A 126 -8.17 31.54 11.54
N TYR A 127 -6.85 31.50 11.34
CA TYR A 127 -6.08 32.56 10.70
C TYR A 127 -5.95 32.38 9.18
N LEU A 128 -6.44 31.27 8.61
CA LEU A 128 -6.52 31.08 7.15
C LEU A 128 -7.49 32.04 6.46
N ARG A 129 -8.44 32.63 7.20
CA ARG A 129 -9.31 33.71 6.68
C ARG A 129 -8.55 34.95 6.22
N LEU A 130 -7.33 35.12 6.69
CA LEU A 130 -6.42 36.19 6.28
C LEU A 130 -5.69 35.84 4.97
N GLU A 131 -5.78 34.60 4.49
CA GLU A 131 -5.04 34.04 3.35
C GLU A 131 -5.95 33.49 2.25
N SER A 132 -6.93 34.28 1.81
CA SER A 132 -7.86 33.92 0.72
C SER A 132 -8.72 32.67 0.97
N ALA A 133 -8.55 31.98 2.10
CA ALA A 133 -9.17 30.70 2.46
C ALA A 133 -10.14 30.84 3.63
N SER A 134 -11.00 31.87 3.56
CA SER A 134 -11.95 32.23 4.64
C SER A 134 -12.98 31.17 5.00
N ASP A 135 -13.33 30.28 4.06
CA ASP A 135 -14.29 29.18 4.27
C ASP A 135 -13.62 27.80 4.36
N TYR A 136 -12.31 27.73 4.59
CA TYR A 136 -11.62 26.45 4.63
C TYR A 136 -12.09 25.58 5.80
N LYS A 137 -12.47 24.35 5.48
CA LYS A 137 -12.82 23.32 6.46
C LYS A 137 -11.75 22.23 6.47
N PRO A 138 -11.29 21.76 7.63
CA PRO A 138 -10.35 20.66 7.69
C PRO A 138 -10.92 19.38 7.06
N HIS A 139 -10.16 18.73 6.18
CA HIS A 139 -10.61 17.56 5.43
C HIS A 139 -10.05 16.26 6.02
N PHE A 140 -10.80 15.63 6.92
CA PHE A 140 -10.40 14.35 7.53
C PHE A 140 -10.71 13.12 6.69
N ALA A 141 -11.56 13.26 5.66
CA ALA A 141 -12.02 12.14 4.84
C ALA A 141 -10.85 11.41 4.15
N THR A 142 -9.85 12.15 3.66
CA THR A 142 -8.67 11.60 2.98
C THR A 142 -7.89 10.66 3.90
N PHE A 143 -7.65 11.05 5.16
CA PHE A 143 -6.96 10.21 6.15
C PHE A 143 -7.75 8.92 6.42
N ARG A 144 -9.07 9.01 6.64
CA ARG A 144 -9.92 7.85 6.91
C ARG A 144 -10.01 6.87 5.73
N ILE A 145 -10.10 7.39 4.51
CA ILE A 145 -10.04 6.58 3.28
C ILE A 145 -8.69 5.86 3.21
N GLY A 146 -7.59 6.55 3.52
CA GLY A 146 -6.26 5.96 3.59
C GLY A 146 -6.15 4.80 4.56
N LEU A 147 -6.72 4.92 5.76
CA LEU A 147 -6.75 3.82 6.72
C LEU A 147 -7.43 2.57 6.11
N GLY A 148 -8.58 2.77 5.47
CA GLY A 148 -9.29 1.68 4.79
C GLY A 148 -8.46 1.05 3.66
N ILE A 149 -7.77 1.86 2.87
CA ILE A 149 -6.89 1.40 1.78
C ILE A 149 -5.73 0.57 2.33
N TYR A 150 -5.01 1.06 3.33
CA TYR A 150 -3.84 0.34 3.88
C TYR A 150 -4.24 -0.95 4.61
N ILE A 151 -5.37 -0.98 5.33
CA ILE A 151 -5.91 -2.22 5.91
C ILE A 151 -6.24 -3.22 4.80
N SER A 152 -6.93 -2.78 3.75
CA SER A 152 -7.29 -3.63 2.62
C SER A 152 -6.04 -4.17 1.91
N HIS A 153 -5.01 -3.34 1.75
CA HIS A 153 -3.74 -3.74 1.17
C HIS A 153 -3.05 -4.84 1.99
N ILE A 154 -2.98 -4.70 3.32
CA ILE A 154 -2.44 -5.75 4.21
C ILE A 154 -3.21 -7.06 4.05
N LEU A 155 -4.54 -7.01 4.04
CA LEU A 155 -5.38 -8.19 3.86
C LEU A 155 -5.14 -8.86 2.50
N CYS A 156 -5.00 -8.08 1.44
CA CYS A 156 -4.71 -8.59 0.09
C CYS A 156 -3.31 -9.25 0.04
N CYS A 157 -2.29 -8.63 0.64
CA CYS A 157 -0.96 -9.21 0.75
C CYS A 157 -0.99 -10.55 1.50
N ALA A 158 -1.63 -10.58 2.68
CA ALA A 158 -1.77 -11.79 3.48
C ALA A 158 -2.52 -12.91 2.72
N PHE A 159 -3.60 -12.57 2.03
CA PHE A 159 -4.32 -13.50 1.17
C PHE A 159 -3.42 -14.05 0.05
N TYR A 160 -2.62 -13.19 -0.57
CA TYR A 160 -1.74 -13.59 -1.66
C TYR A 160 -0.62 -14.51 -1.18
N ILE A 161 0.04 -14.20 -0.05
CA ILE A 161 1.02 -15.07 0.62
C ILE A 161 0.44 -16.47 0.84
N VAL A 162 -0.75 -16.55 1.44
CA VAL A 162 -1.40 -17.84 1.71
C VAL A 162 -1.74 -18.59 0.42
N ALA A 163 -2.16 -17.88 -0.63
CA ALA A 163 -2.50 -18.48 -1.91
C ALA A 163 -1.28 -19.09 -2.63
N ILE A 164 -0.15 -18.36 -2.69
CA ILE A 164 1.08 -18.85 -3.33
C ILE A 164 1.69 -20.02 -2.53
N GLY A 165 1.74 -19.91 -1.21
CA GLY A 165 2.27 -20.97 -0.34
C GLY A 165 1.46 -22.26 -0.49
N ARG A 166 0.12 -22.16 -0.41
CA ARG A 166 -0.77 -23.33 -0.59
C ARG A 166 -0.60 -23.99 -1.96
N SER A 167 -0.45 -23.19 -3.02
CA SER A 167 -0.22 -23.70 -4.38
C SER A 167 1.07 -24.52 -4.46
N HIS A 168 2.17 -24.00 -3.92
CA HIS A 168 3.47 -24.64 -3.91
C HIS A 168 3.52 -25.93 -3.07
N PHE A 169 3.08 -25.88 -1.81
CA PHE A 169 3.12 -27.06 -0.91
C PHE A 169 2.26 -28.21 -1.42
N LYS A 170 1.11 -27.91 -2.02
CA LYS A 170 0.26 -28.94 -2.61
C LYS A 170 0.90 -29.59 -3.83
N PHE A 171 1.62 -28.81 -4.65
CA PHE A 171 2.38 -29.31 -5.79
C PHE A 171 3.48 -30.28 -5.36
N GLN A 172 4.29 -29.89 -4.37
CA GLN A 172 5.30 -30.80 -3.83
C GLN A 172 4.70 -32.10 -3.28
N LYS A 173 3.60 -32.01 -2.52
CA LYS A 173 2.94 -33.20 -1.95
C LYS A 173 2.45 -34.16 -3.04
N ASN A 174 1.93 -33.62 -4.14
CA ASN A 174 1.45 -34.44 -5.26
C ASN A 174 2.57 -35.05 -6.09
N GLN A 175 3.70 -34.35 -6.25
CA GLN A 175 4.89 -34.91 -6.89
C GLN A 175 5.47 -36.06 -6.07
N LYS A 176 5.64 -35.88 -4.75
CA LYS A 176 6.12 -36.94 -3.85
C LYS A 176 5.23 -38.19 -3.93
N LYS A 177 3.91 -38.04 -3.93
CA LYS A 177 2.95 -39.15 -4.06
C LYS A 177 3.01 -39.89 -5.40
N ARG A 178 3.35 -39.20 -6.49
CA ARG A 178 3.53 -39.85 -7.81
C ARG A 178 4.84 -40.63 -7.85
N SER A 179 5.91 -40.08 -7.26
CA SER A 179 7.20 -40.77 -7.17
C SER A 179 7.12 -42.07 -6.39
N THR A 180 6.39 -42.11 -5.27
CA THR A 180 6.21 -43.33 -4.46
C THR A 180 5.23 -44.35 -5.05
N ARG A 181 4.49 -44.00 -6.11
CA ARG A 181 3.57 -44.93 -6.79
C ARG A 181 4.19 -45.57 -8.04
N ASN A 182 5.29 -45.00 -8.52
CA ASN A 182 5.97 -45.41 -9.75
C ASN A 182 7.35 -46.05 -9.50
N GLY A 183 7.76 -46.19 -8.24
CA GLY A 183 8.92 -46.97 -7.80
C GLY A 183 8.44 -48.10 -6.90
#